data_AF-A0A2U0S7L5-F1
#
_entry.id   AF-A0A2U0S7L5-F1
#
_cell.length_a   1.000
_cell.length_b   1.000
_cell.length_c   1.000
_cell.angle_alpha   90.00
_cell.angle_beta   90.00
_cell.angle_gamma   90.00
#
_symmetry.space_group_name_H-M   'P 1'
#
loop_
_entity.id
_entity.type
_entity.pdbx_description
1 polymer ?
#
loop_
_entity_poly.entity_id
_entity_poly.type
_entity_poly.pdbx_seq_one_letter_code
_entity_poly.pdbx_strand_id
1 'polypeptide(L)' 'MKIKIDYVKCMDCNSYTCVDCCAMAVFSLKDGKPEIVDLDSCTLCGICADLCPKKAITIES' A
#
# COMPACT_ATOMS: atom_id res chain seq x y z
N MET A 1 -10.85 -10.96 2.56
CA MET A 1 -10.06 -9.87 3.15
C MET A 1 -9.00 -9.44 2.15
N LYS A 2 -8.97 -8.17 1.75
CA LYS A 2 -8.13 -7.63 0.68
C LYS A 2 -7.64 -6.23 1.05
N ILE A 3 -6.41 -5.90 0.66
CA ILE A 3 -5.90 -4.53 0.73
C ILE A 3 -6.42 -3.72 -0.45
N LYS A 4 -6.69 -2.43 -0.20
CA LYS A 4 -7.12 -1.48 -1.21
C LYS A 4 -6.47 -0.12 -0.99
N ILE A 5 -6.08 0.52 -2.09
CA ILE A 5 -5.46 1.84 -2.10
C ILE A 5 -6.48 2.84 -2.65
N ASP A 6 -6.76 3.89 -1.89
CA ASP A 6 -7.51 5.06 -2.32
C ASP A 6 -6.55 6.04 -3.01
N TYR A 7 -6.52 6.00 -4.34
CA TYR A 7 -5.66 6.86 -5.15
C TYR A 7 -6.01 8.34 -5.09
N VAL A 8 -7.20 8.70 -4.59
CA VAL A 8 -7.59 10.11 -4.37
C VAL A 8 -6.90 10.64 -3.11
N LYS A 9 -6.79 9.80 -2.07
CA LYS A 9 -6.04 10.12 -0.84
C LYS A 9 -4.54 9.93 -1.00
N CYS A 10 -4.12 9.02 -1.87
CA CYS A 10 -2.73 8.77 -2.24
C CYS A 10 -2.22 9.86 -3.21
N MET A 11 -2.22 11.11 -2.75
CA MET A 11 -1.57 12.22 -3.45
C MET A 11 -0.06 12.07 -3.28
N ASP A 12 0.68 12.18 -4.39
CA ASP A 12 2.13 11.91 -4.55
C ASP A 12 2.91 11.95 -3.23
N CYS A 13 3.13 10.77 -2.67
CA CYS A 13 3.84 10.61 -1.40
C CYS A 13 5.31 10.33 -1.72
N ASN A 14 6.17 11.32 -1.51
CA ASN A 14 7.62 11.20 -1.77
C ASN A 14 8.33 10.08 -1.00
N SER A 15 7.66 9.44 -0.04
CA SER A 15 8.26 8.49 0.90
C SER A 15 8.03 7.03 0.52
N TYR A 16 7.03 6.72 -0.34
CA TYR A 16 6.65 5.36 -0.79
C TYR A 16 6.79 4.22 0.23
N THR A 17 6.63 4.52 1.52
CA THR A 17 7.02 3.63 2.61
C THR A 17 6.18 2.35 2.65
N CYS A 18 4.99 2.37 2.05
CA CYS A 18 4.19 1.18 1.84
C CYS A 18 4.86 0.15 0.93
N VAL A 19 5.62 0.59 -0.08
CA VAL A 19 6.39 -0.27 -0.98
C VAL A 19 7.63 -0.79 -0.26
N ASP A 20 8.44 0.10 0.32
CA ASP A 20 9.70 -0.28 0.97
C ASP A 20 9.53 -1.16 2.22
N CYS A 21 8.47 -0.93 3.00
CA CYS A 21 8.24 -1.68 4.24
C CYS A 21 7.57 -3.05 3.98
N CYS A 22 7.01 -3.27 2.81
CA CYS A 22 6.30 -4.51 2.52
C CYS A 22 7.28 -5.67 2.29
N ALA A 23 7.53 -6.44 3.35
CA ALA A 23 8.38 -7.64 3.27
C ALA A 23 7.89 -8.68 2.25
N MET A 24 6.60 -8.66 1.93
CA MET A 24 5.98 -9.57 0.95
C MET A 24 6.03 -9.02 -0.47
N ALA A 25 6.59 -7.83 -0.69
CA ALA A 25 6.68 -7.17 -2.00
C ALA A 25 5.33 -7.08 -2.75
N VAL A 26 4.23 -6.92 -2.01
CA VAL A 26 2.85 -6.83 -2.53
C VAL A 26 2.66 -5.62 -3.43
N PHE A 27 3.41 -4.54 -3.16
CA PHE A 27 3.32 -3.28 -3.87
C PHE A 27 4.48 -3.10 -4.85
N SER A 28 4.19 -2.49 -6.00
CA SER A 28 5.17 -2.06 -6.98
C SER A 28 4.99 -0.57 -7.26
N LEU A 29 6.09 0.15 -7.50
CA LEU A 29 6.04 1.58 -7.78
C LEU A 29 5.93 1.79 -9.30
N LYS A 30 4.82 2.39 -9.75
CA LYS A 30 4.59 2.71 -11.16
C LYS A 30 4.08 4.15 -11.29
N ASP A 31 4.73 4.93 -12.16
CA ASP A 31 4.37 6.34 -12.40
C ASP A 31 4.29 7.19 -11.10
N GLY A 32 5.15 6.90 -10.11
CA GLY A 32 5.14 7.61 -8.83
C GLY A 32 3.97 7.23 -7.91
N LYS A 33 3.32 6.08 -8.14
CA LYS A 33 2.23 5.58 -7.29
C LYS A 33 2.44 4.09 -6.95
N PRO A 34 2.12 3.68 -5.72
CA PRO A 34 2.12 2.27 -5.36
C PRO A 34 0.93 1.56 -6.03
N GLU A 35 1.22 0.54 -6.83
CA GLU A 35 0.26 -0.40 -7.40
C GLU A 35 0.35 -1.74 -6.66
N ILE A 36 -0.78 -2.41 -6.47
CA ILE A 36 -0.81 -3.75 -5.90
C ILE A 36 -0.53 -4.74 -7.02
N VAL A 37 0.57 -5.50 -6.92
CA VAL A 37 0.97 -6.49 -7.93
C VAL A 37 0.79 -7.92 -7.47
N ASP A 38 0.86 -8.18 -6.16
CA ASP A 38 0.68 -9.52 -5.60
C ASP A 38 -0.12 -9.46 -4.30
N LEU A 39 -1.44 -9.57 -4.42
CA LEU A 39 -2.34 -9.56 -3.26
C LEU A 39 -2.40 -10.92 -2.55
N ASP A 40 -2.06 -12.01 -3.24
CA ASP A 40 -2.13 -13.37 -2.69
C ASP A 40 -1.04 -13.59 -1.62
N SER A 41 0.12 -12.98 -1.81
CA SER A 41 1.21 -12.98 -0.83
C SER A 41 0.96 -12.05 0.37
N CYS A 42 -0.13 -11.28 0.38
CA CYS A 42 -0.41 -10.31 1.44
C CYS A 42 -0.89 -11.00 2.72
N THR A 43 -0.11 -10.88 3.80
CA THR A 43 -0.46 -11.39 5.13
C THR A 43 -1.37 -10.46 5.95
N LEU A 44 -1.80 -9.33 5.36
CA LEU A 44 -2.66 -8.33 6.00
C LEU A 44 -2.10 -7.82 7.35
N CYS A 45 -0.78 -7.67 7.45
CA CYS A 45 -0.10 -7.22 8.67
C CYS A 45 -0.46 -5.79 9.14
N GLY A 46 -1.13 -4.98 8.30
CA GLY A 46 -1.59 -3.63 8.67
C GLY A 46 -0.54 -2.52 8.58
N ILE A 47 0.76 -2.86 8.52
CA ILE A 47 1.86 -1.89 8.62
C ILE A 47 1.79 -0.78 7.55
N CYS A 48 1.47 -1.14 6.31
CA CYS A 48 1.34 -0.15 5.22
C CYS A 48 0.18 0.84 5.45
N ALA A 49 -0.90 0.42 6.09
CA ALA A 49 -2.02 1.29 6.44
C ALA A 49 -1.67 2.23 7.61
N ASP A 50 -0.94 1.72 8.61
CA ASP A 50 -0.51 2.50 9.78
C ASP A 50 0.55 3.55 9.43
N LEU A 51 1.52 3.18 8.59
CA LEU A 51 2.60 4.09 8.17
C LEU A 51 2.13 5.12 7.14
N CYS A 52 1.00 4.92 6.48
CA CYS A 52 0.50 5.85 5.48
C CYS A 52 -0.02 7.14 6.15
N PRO A 53 0.65 8.30 6.00
CA PRO A 53 0.23 9.53 6.67
C PRO A 53 -1.13 10.05 6.15
N LYS A 54 -1.46 9.71 4.91
CA LYS A 54 -2.73 10.05 4.27
C LYS A 54 -3.85 9.04 4.58
N LYS A 55 -3.53 7.93 5.26
CA LYS A 55 -4.44 6.80 5.49
C LYS A 55 -5.15 6.37 4.20
N ALA A 56 -4.39 6.34 3.11
CA ALA A 56 -4.90 5.99 1.78
C ALA A 56 -5.08 4.46 1.62
N ILE A 57 -4.43 3.67 2.47
CA ILE A 57 -4.48 2.20 2.39
C ILE A 57 -5.45 1.68 3.44
N THR A 58 -6.34 0.79 3.02
CA THR A 58 -7.34 0.15 3.88
C THR A 58 -7.34 -1.35 3.66
N ILE A 59 -7.66 -2.11 4.72
CA ILE A 59 -7.87 -3.55 4.66
C ILE A 59 -9.37 -3.78 4.75
N GLU A 60 -9.98 -4.23 3.66
CA GLU A 60 -11.38 -4.60 3.62
C GLU A 60 -11.52 -6.11 3.86
N SER A 61 -12.60 -6.53 4.53
CA SER A 61 -12.90 -7.95 4.77
C SER A 61 -13.52 -8.64 3.56
#